data_AF-A0AA34RE28-F1
#
_entry.id   AF-A0AA34RE28-F1
#
_cell.length_a   1.000
_cell.length_b   1.000
_cell.length_c   1.000
_cell.angle_alpha   90.00
_cell.angle_beta   90.00
_cell.angle_gamma   90.00
#
_symmetry.space_group_name_H-M   'P 1'
#
loop_
_entity.id
_entity.type
_entity.pdbx_description
1 polymer ?
#
loop_
_entity_poly.entity_id
_entity_poly.type
_entity_poly.pdbx_seq_one_letter_code
_entity_poly.pdbx_strand_id
1 'polypeptide(L)'
;MTKESVEDGWNAFVRLCSQSESLETLFSLFLTYGEREAIASRYVIVKALLEGNMTQREISEAYGVSIAQITRGSNALKIIDPNFKEFLRKTN
;
A
#
# COMPACT_ATOMS: atom_id res chain seq x y z
N MET A 1 -11.28 -3.23 -33.07
CA MET A 1 -10.70 -2.46 -31.95
C MET A 1 -11.06 -3.21 -30.68
N THR A 2 -10.15 -4.04 -30.17
CA THR A 2 -10.37 -4.79 -28.93
C THR A 2 -10.42 -3.80 -27.78
N LYS A 3 -11.48 -3.83 -26.96
CA LYS A 3 -11.48 -3.13 -25.67
C LYS A 3 -10.37 -3.77 -24.83
N GLU A 4 -9.32 -3.03 -24.51
CA GLU A 4 -8.42 -3.42 -23.44
C GLU A 4 -9.25 -3.62 -22.17
N SER A 5 -9.06 -4.77 -21.51
CA SER A 5 -9.70 -5.00 -20.22
C SER A 5 -9.01 -4.16 -19.13
N VAL A 6 -9.71 -3.90 -18.04
CA VAL A 6 -9.13 -3.22 -16.87
C VAL A 6 -7.89 -3.97 -16.36
N GLU A 7 -7.91 -5.31 -16.44
CA GLU A 7 -6.80 -6.19 -16.07
C GLU A 7 -5.58 -5.98 -16.98
N ASP A 8 -5.79 -5.78 -18.29
CA ASP A 8 -4.71 -5.51 -19.24
C ASP A 8 -4.03 -4.17 -18.93
N GLY A 9 -4.82 -3.13 -18.66
CA GLY A 9 -4.32 -1.82 -18.28
C GLY A 9 -3.54 -1.82 -16.96
N TRP A 10 -4.04 -2.53 -15.95
CA TRP A 10 -3.36 -2.68 -14.67
C TRP A 10 -2.01 -3.39 -14.83
N ASN A 11 -1.97 -4.52 -15.54
CA ASN A 11 -0.74 -5.25 -15.77
C ASN A 11 0.28 -4.45 -16.59
N ALA A 12 -0.17 -3.63 -17.55
CA ALA A 12 0.70 -2.70 -18.26
C ALA A 12 1.29 -1.62 -17.34
N PHE A 13 0.48 -1.04 -16.46
CA PHE A 13 0.95 -0.05 -15.48
C PHE A 13 1.98 -0.65 -14.50
N VAL A 14 1.76 -1.88 -14.01
CA VAL A 14 2.71 -2.57 -13.12
C VAL A 14 4.05 -2.81 -13.83
N ARG A 15 4.03 -3.23 -15.10
CA ARG A 15 5.26 -3.36 -15.91
C ARG A 15 5.97 -2.03 -16.13
N LEU A 16 5.22 -0.95 -16.36
CA LEU A 16 5.80 0.39 -16.48
C LEU A 16 6.50 0.80 -15.18
N CYS A 17 5.90 0.52 -14.02
CA CYS A 17 6.50 0.81 -12.72
C CYS A 17 7.85 0.09 -12.54
N SER A 18 7.96 -1.18 -12.93
CA SER A 18 9.21 -1.94 -12.77
C SER A 18 10.33 -1.51 -13.73
N GLN A 19 10.00 -0.79 -14.81
CA GLN A 19 10.95 -0.28 -15.81
C GLN A 19 11.32 1.19 -15.60
N SER A 20 10.56 1.94 -14.81
CA SER A 20 10.80 3.36 -14.58
C SER A 20 12.07 3.59 -13.76
N GLU A 21 12.93 4.51 -14.21
CA GLU A 21 14.09 4.98 -13.44
C GLU A 21 13.68 5.81 -12.22
N SER A 22 12.47 6.39 -12.23
CA SER A 22 11.92 7.19 -11.13
C SER A 22 10.43 6.93 -10.94
N LEU A 23 10.08 6.15 -9.91
CA LEU A 23 8.69 5.96 -9.50
C LEU A 23 8.05 7.24 -8.99
N GLU A 24 8.82 8.16 -8.39
CA GLU A 24 8.33 9.45 -7.92
C GLU A 24 7.79 10.30 -9.07
N THR A 25 8.57 10.43 -10.15
CA THR A 25 8.15 11.17 -11.35
C THR A 25 6.93 10.50 -11.98
N LEU A 26 6.95 9.17 -12.08
CA LEU A 26 5.83 8.40 -12.62
C LEU A 26 4.54 8.63 -11.80
N PHE A 27 4.61 8.48 -10.48
CA PHE A 27 3.45 8.64 -9.61
C PHE A 27 2.99 10.09 -9.45
N SER A 28 3.84 11.07 -9.73
CA SER A 28 3.41 12.48 -9.82
C SER A 28 2.43 12.72 -10.97
N LEU A 29 2.55 11.95 -12.06
CA LEU A 29 1.67 12.00 -13.24
C LEU A 29 0.41 11.14 -13.05
N PHE A 30 0.59 9.90 -12.59
CA PHE A 30 -0.50 8.91 -12.59
C PHE A 30 -1.41 8.96 -11.36
N LEU A 31 -0.94 9.53 -10.24
CA LEU A 31 -1.71 9.59 -9.01
C LEU A 31 -2.09 11.03 -8.68
N THR A 32 -3.32 11.20 -8.22
CA THR A 32 -3.76 12.44 -7.60
C THR A 32 -3.10 12.63 -6.23
N TYR A 33 -3.17 13.85 -5.69
CA TYR A 33 -2.68 14.15 -4.34
C TYR A 33 -3.36 13.25 -3.28
N GLY A 34 -4.69 13.11 -3.34
CA GLY A 34 -5.44 12.28 -2.39
C GLY A 34 -5.11 10.79 -2.49
N GLU A 35 -4.81 10.27 -3.68
CA GLU A 35 -4.35 8.88 -3.83
C GLU A 35 -2.97 8.66 -3.22
N ARG A 36 -2.05 9.63 -3.35
CA ARG A 36 -0.74 9.58 -2.68
C ARG A 36 -0.88 9.59 -1.16
N GLU A 37 -1.75 10.45 -0.61
CA GLU A 37 -2.04 10.46 0.83
C GLU A 37 -2.65 9.14 1.31
N ALA A 38 -3.56 8.56 0.53
CA ALA A 38 -4.18 7.28 0.84
C ALA A 38 -3.16 6.13 0.82
N ILE A 39 -2.23 6.10 -0.13
CA ILE A 39 -1.15 5.11 -0.19
C ILE A 39 -0.19 5.30 0.98
N ALA A 40 0.22 6.53 1.28
CA ALA A 40 1.07 6.83 2.43
C ALA A 40 0.43 6.35 3.74
N SER A 41 -0.86 6.65 3.95
CA SER A 41 -1.63 6.17 5.11
C SER A 41 -1.67 4.64 5.19
N ARG A 42 -1.85 3.95 4.05
CA ARG A 42 -1.82 2.47 4.01
C ARG A 42 -0.44 1.94 4.38
N TYR A 43 0.63 2.59 3.93
CA TYR A 43 2.01 2.21 4.26
C TYR A 43 2.27 2.29 5.77
N VAL A 44 1.97 3.41 6.43
CA VAL A 44 2.17 3.51 7.90
C VAL A 44 1.30 2.53 8.69
N ILE A 45 0.06 2.28 8.26
CA ILE A 45 -0.81 1.26 8.88
C ILE A 45 -0.16 -0.12 8.79
N VAL A 46 0.27 -0.53 7.59
CA VAL A 46 0.87 -1.85 7.39
C VAL A 46 2.16 -1.99 8.19
N LYS A 47 3.01 -0.95 8.21
CA LYS A 47 4.24 -0.93 9.00
C LYS A 47 3.96 -1.13 10.49
N ALA A 48 3.11 -0.29 11.09
CA ALA A 48 2.81 -0.36 12.52
C ALA A 48 2.16 -1.70 12.92
N LEU A 49 1.28 -2.25 12.06
CA LEU A 49 0.67 -3.56 12.29
C LEU A 49 1.68 -4.72 12.20
N LEU A 50 2.71 -4.61 11.36
CA LEU A 50 3.75 -5.63 11.24
C LEU A 50 4.75 -5.59 12.41
N GLU A 51 5.04 -4.38 12.92
CA GLU A 51 5.85 -4.16 14.12
C GLU A 51 5.18 -4.74 15.38
N GLY A 52 3.86 -4.56 15.51
CA GLY A 52 3.07 -5.20 16.58
C GLY A 52 3.23 -4.59 17.97
N ASN A 53 3.89 -3.43 18.10
CA ASN A 53 4.17 -2.76 19.37
C ASN A 53 3.05 -1.78 19.81
N MET A 54 2.07 -1.51 18.93
CA MET A 54 0.99 -0.55 19.17
C MET A 54 -0.37 -1.23 19.00
N THR A 55 -1.31 -0.88 19.85
CA THR A 55 -2.74 -1.18 19.67
C THR A 55 -3.31 -0.38 18.49
N GLN A 56 -4.46 -0.81 17.95
CA GLN A 56 -5.11 -0.06 16.87
C GLN A 56 -5.50 1.38 17.27
N ARG A 57 -5.79 1.62 18.55
CA ARG A 57 -6.09 2.97 19.05
C ARG A 57 -4.85 3.85 19.04
N GLU A 58 -3.72 3.33 19.54
CA GLU A 58 -2.45 4.06 19.51
C GLU A 58 -2.00 4.34 18.06
N ILE A 59 -2.18 3.40 17.13
CA ILE A 59 -1.91 3.64 15.69
C ILE A 59 -2.81 4.76 15.14
N SER A 60 -4.09 4.78 15.52
CA SER A 60 -5.04 5.82 15.08
C SER A 60 -4.62 7.19 15.57
N GLU A 61 -4.26 7.30 16.85
CA GLU A 61 -3.83 8.56 17.48
C GLU A 61 -2.49 9.05 16.94
N ALA A 62 -1.50 8.16 16.78
CA ALA A 62 -0.15 8.54 16.33
C ALA A 62 -0.11 8.96 14.85
N TYR A 63 -0.89 8.31 13.99
CA TYR A 63 -0.80 8.51 12.53
C TYR A 63 -2.03 9.21 11.93
N GLY A 64 -3.03 9.60 12.75
CA GLY A 64 -4.23 10.30 12.29
C GLY A 64 -5.11 9.46 11.35
N VAL A 65 -5.01 8.14 11.40
CA VAL A 65 -5.77 7.20 10.55
C VAL A 65 -6.96 6.62 11.31
N SER A 66 -8.04 6.28 10.61
CA SER A 66 -9.23 5.71 11.26
C SER A 66 -9.04 4.24 11.66
N ILE A 67 -9.70 3.82 12.75
CA ILE A 67 -9.78 2.41 13.17
C ILE A 67 -10.28 1.50 12.03
N ALA A 68 -11.19 1.99 11.19
CA ALA A 68 -11.68 1.26 10.03
C ALA A 68 -10.58 1.00 8.98
N GLN A 69 -9.70 1.96 8.72
CA GLN A 69 -8.55 1.74 7.83
C GLN A 69 -7.58 0.72 8.43
N ILE A 70 -7.30 0.80 9.73
CA ILE A 70 -6.41 -0.13 10.43
C ILE A 70 -6.98 -1.56 10.40
N THR A 71 -8.29 -1.71 10.63
CA THR A 71 -8.98 -3.00 10.58
C THR A 71 -8.86 -3.65 9.19
N ARG A 72 -9.03 -2.88 8.12
CA ARG A 72 -8.83 -3.36 6.75
C ARG A 72 -7.38 -3.80 6.52
N GLY A 73 -6.40 -3.03 6.97
CA GLY A 73 -4.98 -3.40 6.90
C GLY A 73 -4.67 -4.69 7.66
N SER A 74 -5.19 -4.83 8.89
CA SER A 74 -5.00 -6.03 9.72
C SER A 74 -5.57 -7.28 9.04
N ASN A 75 -6.76 -7.18 8.44
CA ASN A 75 -7.37 -8.30 7.73
C ASN A 75 -6.61 -8.65 6.44
N ALA A 76 -6.12 -7.66 5.68
CA ALA A 76 -5.27 -7.92 4.52
C ALA A 76 -4.00 -8.69 4.92
N LEU A 77 -3.34 -8.29 6.01
CA LEU A 77 -2.11 -8.94 6.51
C LEU A 77 -2.30 -10.37 7.05
N LYS A 78 -3.54 -10.83 7.25
CA LYS A 78 -3.83 -12.21 7.65
C LYS A 78 -3.84 -13.18 6.47
N ILE A 79 -4.09 -12.69 5.26
CA ILE A 79 -4.29 -13.52 4.06
C ILE A 79 -3.13 -13.43 3.05
N ILE A 80 -2.13 -12.58 3.29
CA ILE A 80 -0.94 -12.52 2.43
C ILE A 80 -0.04 -13.73 2.63
N ASP A 81 0.74 -14.05 1.59
CA ASP A 81 1.77 -15.07 1.63
C ASP A 81 2.76 -14.85 2.81
N PRO A 82 3.08 -15.90 3.60
CA PRO A 82 4.00 -15.78 4.74
C PRO A 82 5.40 -15.28 4.37
N ASN A 83 5.95 -15.68 3.21
CA ASN A 83 7.27 -15.23 2.79
C ASN A 83 7.25 -13.74 2.44
N PHE A 84 6.19 -13.29 1.76
CA PHE A 84 6.00 -11.87 1.46
C PHE A 84 5.80 -11.04 2.73
N LYS A 85 5.04 -11.56 3.70
CA LYS A 85 4.88 -10.92 5.02
C LYS A 85 6.22 -10.75 5.73
N GLU A 86 7.07 -11.76 5.67
CA GLU A 86 8.41 -11.71 6.28
C GLU A 86 9.35 -10.75 5.53
N PHE A 87 9.28 -10.72 4.21
CA PHE A 87 9.97 -9.71 3.39
C PHE A 87 9.60 -8.29 3.81
N LEU A 88 8.30 -8.01 4.01
CA LEU A 88 7.82 -6.69 4.45
C LEU A 88 8.31 -6.33 5.86
N ARG A 89 8.52 -7.30 6.75
CA ARG A 89 9.08 -7.04 8.08
C ARG A 89 10.56 -6.65 8.05
N LYS A 90 11.32 -7.25 7.13
CA LYS A 90 12.77 -7.02 7.00
C LYS A 90 13.13 -5.73 6.27
N THR A 91 12.21 -5.22 5.45
CA THR A 91 12.42 -4.03 4.59
C THR A 91 12.03 -2.74 5.32
N ASN A 92 11.91 -2.76 6.66
CA ASN A 92 11.42 -1.65 7.49
C ASN A 92 12.45 -1.12 8.48
#